data_AF-A0A3P8LHX6-F1
#
_entry.id   AF-A0A3P8LHX6-F1
#
_cell.length_a   1.000
_cell.length_b   1.000
_cell.length_c   1.000
_cell.angle_alpha   90.00
_cell.angle_beta   90.00
_cell.angle_gamma   90.00
#
_symmetry.space_group_name_H-M   'P 1'
#
loop_
_entity.id
_entity.type
_entity.pdbx_description
1 polymer ?
#
loop_
_entity_poly.entity_id
_entity_poly.type
_entity_poly.pdbx_seq_one_letter_code
_entity_poly.pdbx_strand_id
1 'polypeptide(L)'
;MGVTTKPKEYKEFYEENVAYIRKMVTKHVNHEAKSNRDITIKFWVQLFFGIFSLLVGLTFLALLIGFWIKGFIYISPVQKFFWFIGAVLIAGFGCFLCVWAKENSDFIRANFRQSINNEKFYEKALERLSIKVIDVNDANNDHLIEKFDMNYDDNLECLSWAHSLPATSWIPYDATVYTAGKIFLIMDKYNNPWAFQNIKYSYTKKIRNLSGEEDTKDFFEYATIFEGILLSSPKTKDFTLALGERCGLSSHMHSNVDFEDKQFAKIMRPHTDGELDIYNIYQPYAMEVTREHWEQYKKHSKWFGTLLEKQNVKAWIRPSGNIFEYNNSNMFKSKKDKIESVTREVLSDAYSVYWVLSFIQIPGYFK
;
A
#
# COMPACT_ATOMS: atom_id res chain seq x y z
N MET A 1 27.78 24.72 1.37
CA MET A 1 26.79 24.16 2.31
C MET A 1 25.41 24.58 1.85
N GLY A 2 24.52 23.63 1.56
CA GLY A 2 23.14 23.95 1.20
C GLY A 2 22.37 24.48 2.40
N VAL A 3 21.42 25.37 2.17
CA VAL A 3 20.55 25.91 3.23
C VAL A 3 19.46 24.88 3.55
N THR A 4 19.27 24.54 4.81
CA THR A 4 18.12 23.74 5.28
C THR A 4 16.82 24.37 4.81
N THR A 5 15.98 23.61 4.10
CA THR A 5 14.67 24.09 3.65
C THR A 5 13.59 23.24 4.29
N LYS A 6 12.61 23.88 4.92
CA LYS A 6 11.45 23.18 5.47
C LYS A 6 10.68 22.49 4.34
N PRO A 7 10.48 21.16 4.40
CA PRO A 7 9.63 20.47 3.45
C PRO A 7 8.18 20.95 3.55
N LYS A 8 7.46 20.94 2.42
CA LYS A 8 5.99 21.09 2.40
C LYS A 8 5.32 20.11 3.36
N GLU A 9 4.32 20.59 4.08
CA GLU A 9 3.51 19.75 4.95
C GLU A 9 2.48 18.94 4.17
N TYR A 10 1.96 17.86 4.75
CA TYR A 10 0.94 17.02 4.10
C TYR A 10 -0.31 17.82 3.71
N LYS A 11 -0.72 18.78 4.56
CA LYS A 11 -1.90 19.61 4.31
C LYS A 11 -1.71 20.48 3.07
N GLU A 12 -0.58 21.16 2.96
CA GLU A 12 -0.22 21.99 1.81
C GLU A 12 -0.16 21.13 0.54
N PHE A 13 0.53 19.99 0.61
CA PHE A 13 0.59 19.02 -0.48
C PHE A 13 -0.80 18.55 -0.93
N TYR A 14 -1.68 18.23 0.01
CA TYR A 14 -3.03 17.77 -0.28
C TYR A 14 -3.86 18.85 -0.99
N GLU A 15 -3.85 20.08 -0.46
CA GLU A 15 -4.62 21.21 -1.01
C GLU A 15 -4.20 21.55 -2.45
N GLU A 16 -2.91 21.52 -2.75
CA GLU A 16 -2.38 21.78 -4.10
C GLU A 16 -2.80 20.72 -5.13
N ASN A 17 -2.89 19.45 -4.71
CA ASN A 17 -2.98 18.31 -5.65
C ASN A 17 -4.38 17.68 -5.72
N VAL A 18 -5.22 17.86 -4.69
CA VAL A 18 -6.51 17.16 -4.58
C VAL A 18 -7.44 17.43 -5.76
N ALA A 19 -7.52 18.66 -6.27
CA ALA A 19 -8.42 18.99 -7.36
C ALA A 19 -8.08 18.22 -8.65
N TYR A 20 -6.78 18.11 -8.97
CA TYR A 20 -6.30 17.38 -10.13
C TYR A 20 -6.50 15.87 -9.99
N ILE A 21 -6.05 15.28 -8.88
CA ILE A 21 -6.19 13.83 -8.63
C ILE A 21 -7.67 13.44 -8.58
N ARG A 22 -8.51 14.20 -7.87
CA ARG A 22 -9.95 13.94 -7.80
C ARG A 22 -10.61 13.98 -9.17
N LYS A 23 -10.21 14.90 -10.05
CA LYS A 23 -10.74 14.97 -11.43
C LYS A 23 -10.38 13.72 -12.22
N MET A 24 -9.14 13.24 -12.13
CA MET A 24 -8.70 12.02 -12.81
C MET A 24 -9.44 10.79 -12.28
N VAL A 25 -9.50 10.61 -10.95
CA VAL A 25 -10.23 9.52 -10.30
C VAL A 25 -11.71 9.56 -10.68
N THR A 26 -12.33 10.75 -10.69
CA THR A 26 -13.74 10.92 -11.09
C THR A 26 -13.96 10.46 -12.52
N LYS A 27 -13.09 10.84 -13.47
CA LYS A 27 -13.20 10.42 -14.87
C LYS A 27 -13.16 8.90 -14.99
N HIS A 28 -12.25 8.24 -14.27
CA HIS A 28 -12.11 6.79 -14.29
C HIS A 28 -13.28 6.06 -13.63
N VAL A 29 -13.65 6.46 -12.42
CA VAL A 29 -14.80 5.89 -11.71
C VAL A 29 -16.10 6.06 -12.52
N ASN A 30 -16.24 7.15 -13.28
CA ASN A 30 -17.37 7.33 -14.20
C ASN A 30 -17.35 6.33 -15.36
N HIS A 31 -16.18 6.01 -15.89
CA HIS A 31 -16.00 5.05 -16.98
C HIS A 31 -16.26 3.62 -16.48
N GLU A 32 -15.64 3.23 -15.37
CA GLU A 32 -15.87 1.99 -14.63
C GLU A 32 -17.35 1.78 -14.30
N ALA A 33 -18.04 2.81 -13.81
CA ALA A 33 -19.47 2.71 -13.50
C ALA A 33 -20.35 2.44 -14.73
N LYS A 34 -19.94 2.90 -15.92
CA LYS A 34 -20.63 2.59 -17.17
C LYS A 34 -20.40 1.14 -17.60
N SER A 35 -19.17 0.64 -17.49
CA SER A 35 -18.84 -0.77 -17.80
C SER A 35 -19.54 -1.74 -16.83
N ASN A 36 -19.53 -1.43 -15.54
CA ASN A 36 -20.21 -2.23 -14.51
C ASN A 36 -21.75 -2.18 -14.60
N ARG A 37 -22.32 -1.24 -15.36
CA ARG A 37 -23.77 -1.18 -15.62
C ARG A 37 -24.24 -2.42 -16.38
N ASP A 38 -23.45 -2.95 -17.31
CA ASP A 38 -23.80 -4.17 -18.06
C ASP A 38 -23.83 -5.41 -17.17
N ILE A 39 -22.90 -5.50 -16.21
CA ILE A 39 -22.89 -6.53 -15.17
C ILE A 39 -24.11 -6.38 -14.26
N THR A 40 -24.47 -5.13 -13.91
CA THR A 40 -25.64 -4.84 -13.08
C THR A 40 -26.96 -5.15 -13.80
N ILE A 41 -27.04 -4.94 -15.12
CA ILE A 41 -28.20 -5.33 -15.94
C ILE A 41 -28.30 -6.85 -16.00
N LYS A 42 -27.20 -7.58 -16.23
CA LYS A 42 -27.18 -9.04 -16.17
C LYS A 42 -27.65 -9.56 -14.80
N PHE A 43 -27.25 -8.90 -13.72
CA PHE A 43 -27.72 -9.18 -12.37
C PHE A 43 -29.25 -9.03 -12.26
N TRP A 44 -29.81 -7.89 -12.69
CA TRP A 44 -31.26 -7.67 -12.62
C TRP A 44 -32.05 -8.66 -13.49
N VAL A 45 -31.51 -9.02 -14.66
CA VAL A 45 -32.11 -10.02 -15.54
C VAL A 45 -32.11 -11.40 -14.87
N GLN A 46 -30.99 -11.83 -14.29
CA GLN A 46 -30.89 -13.12 -13.58
C GLN A 46 -31.77 -13.15 -12.32
N LEU A 47 -31.81 -12.05 -11.55
CA LEU A 47 -32.69 -11.91 -10.39
C LEU A 47 -34.16 -12.00 -10.81
N PHE A 48 -34.53 -11.32 -11.91
CA PHE A 48 -35.88 -11.37 -12.46
C PHE A 48 -36.26 -12.79 -12.87
N PHE A 49 -35.39 -13.52 -13.59
CA PHE A 49 -35.62 -14.92 -13.93
C PHE A 49 -35.71 -15.84 -12.70
N GLY A 50 -34.91 -15.59 -11.66
CA GLY A 50 -34.97 -16.31 -10.39
C GLY A 50 -36.29 -16.09 -9.65
N ILE A 51 -36.70 -14.83 -9.49
CA ILE A 51 -37.99 -14.45 -8.87
C ILE A 51 -39.15 -15.01 -9.71
N PHE A 52 -39.08 -14.89 -11.03
CA PHE A 52 -40.08 -15.44 -11.94
C PHE A 52 -40.22 -16.95 -11.78
N SER A 53 -39.10 -17.68 -11.74
CA SER A 53 -39.10 -19.14 -11.51
C SER A 53 -39.70 -19.50 -10.15
N LEU A 54 -39.43 -18.69 -9.12
CA LEU A 54 -40.00 -18.88 -7.78
C LEU A 54 -41.51 -18.63 -7.77
N LEU A 55 -41.99 -17.57 -8.44
CA LEU A 55 -43.41 -17.27 -8.61
C LEU A 55 -44.14 -18.36 -9.40
N VAL A 56 -43.52 -18.92 -10.45
CA VAL A 56 -44.04 -20.08 -11.20
C VAL A 56 -44.13 -21.31 -10.28
N GLY A 57 -43.09 -21.57 -9.48
CA GLY A 57 -43.12 -22.64 -8.48
C GLY A 57 -44.23 -22.46 -7.43
N LEU A 58 -44.40 -21.25 -6.92
CA LEU A 58 -45.46 -20.90 -5.96
C LEU A 58 -46.86 -20.98 -6.57
N THR A 59 -47.05 -20.56 -7.82
CA THR A 59 -48.33 -20.70 -8.51
C THR A 59 -48.67 -22.15 -8.80
N PHE A 60 -47.69 -22.99 -9.13
CA PHE A 60 -47.89 -24.43 -9.24
C PHE A 60 -48.32 -25.04 -7.90
N LEU A 61 -47.69 -24.60 -6.80
CA LEU A 61 -48.03 -24.99 -5.43
C LEU A 61 -49.46 -24.53 -5.05
N ALA A 62 -49.84 -23.31 -5.43
CA ALA A 62 -51.16 -22.74 -5.18
C ALA A 62 -52.26 -23.41 -6.03
N LEU A 63 -51.99 -23.79 -7.28
CA LEU A 63 -52.91 -24.55 -8.12
C LEU A 63 -53.15 -25.95 -7.56
N LEU A 64 -52.11 -26.59 -7.02
CA LEU A 64 -52.26 -27.85 -6.28
C LEU A 64 -53.18 -27.65 -5.07
N ILE A 65 -53.02 -26.56 -4.29
CA ILE A 65 -53.91 -26.19 -3.18
C ILE A 65 -55.32 -25.79 -3.65
N GLY A 66 -55.50 -25.24 -4.85
CA GLY A 66 -56.82 -24.98 -5.43
C GLY A 66 -57.57 -26.28 -5.78
N PHE A 67 -56.84 -27.30 -6.24
CA PHE A 67 -57.37 -28.65 -6.50
C PHE A 67 -57.87 -29.35 -5.22
N TRP A 68 -57.32 -28.97 -4.06
CA TRP A 68 -57.71 -29.45 -2.73
C TRP A 68 -59.08 -28.97 -2.24
N ILE A 69 -59.55 -27.77 -2.63
CA ILE A 69 -60.79 -27.19 -2.08
C ILE A 69 -62.03 -28.04 -2.45
N LYS A 70 -61.91 -28.94 -3.44
CA LYS A 70 -62.98 -29.88 -3.82
C LYS A 70 -62.88 -31.29 -3.22
N GLY A 71 -61.92 -31.64 -2.35
CA GLY A 71 -61.95 -32.98 -1.74
C GLY A 71 -60.87 -33.34 -0.71
N PHE A 72 -61.36 -33.76 0.47
CA PHE A 72 -60.76 -34.59 1.53
C PHE A 72 -59.72 -34.02 2.52
N ILE A 73 -59.92 -34.36 3.79
CA ILE A 73 -59.34 -33.82 5.04
C ILE A 73 -58.05 -34.54 5.49
N TYR A 74 -57.49 -35.47 4.72
CA TYR A 74 -56.25 -36.17 5.11
C TYR A 74 -55.03 -35.64 4.35
N ILE A 75 -54.06 -35.08 5.10
CA ILE A 75 -52.76 -34.69 4.52
C ILE A 75 -51.99 -35.97 4.15
N SER A 76 -52.05 -36.36 2.88
CA SER A 76 -51.36 -37.53 2.34
C SER A 76 -49.83 -37.34 2.35
N PRO A 77 -49.03 -38.43 2.39
CA PRO A 77 -47.57 -38.36 2.30
C PRO A 77 -47.06 -37.55 1.09
N VAL A 78 -47.81 -37.56 -0.01
CA VAL A 78 -47.54 -36.80 -1.24
C VAL A 78 -47.56 -35.29 -0.97
N GLN A 79 -48.45 -34.81 -0.10
CA GLN A 79 -48.58 -33.38 0.20
C GLN A 79 -47.47 -32.89 1.14
N LYS A 80 -47.03 -33.73 2.09
CA LYS A 80 -45.83 -33.45 2.90
C LYS A 80 -44.59 -33.36 2.02
N PHE A 81 -44.49 -34.20 1.00
CA PHE A 81 -43.41 -34.17 0.01
C PHE A 81 -43.38 -32.87 -0.80
N PHE A 82 -44.54 -32.38 -1.28
CA PHE A 82 -44.59 -31.10 -2.00
C PHE A 82 -44.28 -29.88 -1.12
N TRP A 83 -44.76 -29.87 0.14
CA TRP A 83 -44.40 -28.82 1.11
C TRP A 83 -42.90 -28.79 1.40
N PHE A 84 -42.30 -29.97 1.58
CA PHE A 84 -40.86 -30.11 1.77
C PHE A 84 -40.08 -29.60 0.56
N ILE A 85 -40.49 -29.94 -0.67
CA ILE A 85 -39.87 -29.41 -1.89
C ILE A 85 -40.00 -27.88 -1.98
N GLY A 86 -41.17 -27.32 -1.69
CA GLY A 86 -41.37 -25.87 -1.68
C GLY A 86 -40.47 -25.15 -0.68
N ALA A 87 -40.37 -25.68 0.55
CA ALA A 87 -39.48 -25.14 1.58
C ALA A 87 -38.00 -25.24 1.20
N VAL A 88 -37.58 -26.37 0.61
CA VAL A 88 -36.20 -26.58 0.12
C VAL A 88 -35.87 -25.64 -1.04
N LEU A 89 -36.80 -25.38 -1.95
CA LEU A 89 -36.60 -24.44 -3.05
C LEU A 89 -36.47 -22.99 -2.56
N ILE A 90 -37.28 -22.57 -1.58
CA ILE A 90 -37.18 -21.23 -1.00
C ILE A 90 -35.88 -21.07 -0.21
N ALA A 91 -35.54 -22.06 0.63
CA ALA A 91 -34.29 -22.05 1.40
C ALA A 91 -33.06 -22.09 0.48
N GLY A 92 -33.09 -22.95 -0.54
CA GLY A 92 -32.04 -23.08 -1.56
C GLY A 92 -31.86 -21.80 -2.37
N PHE A 93 -32.94 -21.13 -2.75
CA PHE A 93 -32.88 -19.84 -3.44
C PHE A 93 -32.36 -18.73 -2.52
N GLY A 94 -32.76 -18.70 -1.24
CA GLY A 94 -32.22 -17.78 -0.25
C GLY A 94 -30.72 -17.96 -0.04
N CYS A 95 -30.26 -19.21 0.15
CA CYS A 95 -28.84 -19.53 0.25
C CYS A 95 -28.08 -19.16 -1.03
N PHE A 96 -28.63 -19.47 -2.21
CA PHE A 96 -28.04 -19.11 -3.49
C PHE A 96 -27.88 -17.59 -3.62
N LEU A 97 -28.92 -16.80 -3.30
CA LEU A 97 -28.83 -15.34 -3.32
C LEU A 97 -27.78 -14.82 -2.34
N CYS A 98 -27.69 -15.36 -1.14
CA CYS A 98 -26.69 -14.94 -0.14
C CYS A 98 -25.25 -15.24 -0.59
N VAL A 99 -24.99 -16.45 -1.10
CA VAL A 99 -23.67 -16.86 -1.59
C VAL A 99 -23.30 -16.04 -2.83
N TRP A 100 -24.21 -15.94 -3.78
CA TRP A 100 -23.97 -15.27 -5.06
C TRP A 100 -23.84 -13.76 -4.92
N ALA A 101 -24.60 -13.11 -4.04
CA ALA A 101 -24.44 -11.68 -3.74
C ALA A 101 -23.08 -11.39 -3.10
N LYS A 102 -22.58 -12.29 -2.24
CA LYS A 102 -21.25 -12.18 -1.64
C LYS A 102 -20.15 -12.33 -2.70
N GLU A 103 -20.19 -13.39 -3.49
CA GLU A 103 -19.20 -13.65 -4.55
C GLU A 103 -19.16 -12.54 -5.59
N ASN A 104 -20.30 -12.03 -6.04
CA ASN A 104 -20.33 -10.90 -6.97
C ASN A 104 -19.80 -9.61 -6.35
N SER A 105 -20.09 -9.36 -5.08
CA SER A 105 -19.54 -8.20 -4.37
C SER A 105 -18.02 -8.29 -4.27
N ASP A 106 -17.48 -9.47 -3.98
CA ASP A 106 -16.03 -9.74 -3.97
C ASP A 106 -15.43 -9.55 -5.36
N PHE A 107 -16.08 -10.08 -6.40
CA PHE A 107 -15.65 -9.96 -7.80
C PHE A 107 -15.62 -8.51 -8.28
N ILE A 108 -16.70 -7.74 -8.05
CA ILE A 108 -16.77 -6.31 -8.42
C ILE A 108 -15.69 -5.52 -7.67
N ARG A 109 -15.45 -5.84 -6.39
CA ARG A 109 -14.38 -5.19 -5.60
C ARG A 109 -12.99 -5.52 -6.16
N ALA A 110 -12.72 -6.78 -6.49
CA ALA A 110 -11.44 -7.20 -7.05
C ALA A 110 -11.19 -6.53 -8.41
N ASN A 111 -12.17 -6.51 -9.30
CA ASN A 111 -12.05 -5.85 -10.60
C ASN A 111 -11.85 -4.33 -10.47
N PHE A 112 -12.59 -3.68 -9.57
CA PHE A 112 -12.41 -2.26 -9.32
C PHE A 112 -11.00 -1.98 -8.79
N ARG A 113 -10.52 -2.78 -7.82
CA ARG A 113 -9.15 -2.66 -7.29
C ARG A 113 -8.11 -2.81 -8.38
N GLN A 114 -8.25 -3.84 -9.21
CA GLN A 114 -7.35 -4.08 -10.34
C GLN A 114 -7.37 -2.92 -11.34
N SER A 115 -8.56 -2.42 -11.68
CA SER A 115 -8.73 -1.30 -12.60
C SER A 115 -8.10 0.00 -12.08
N ILE A 116 -8.25 0.29 -10.78
CA ILE A 116 -7.61 1.46 -10.15
C ILE A 116 -6.09 1.32 -10.17
N ASN A 117 -5.56 0.14 -9.82
CA ASN A 117 -4.12 -0.11 -9.81
C ASN A 117 -3.50 -0.03 -11.22
N ASN A 118 -4.27 -0.32 -12.27
CA ASN A 118 -3.79 -0.25 -13.67
C ASN A 118 -3.74 1.18 -14.24
N GLU A 119 -4.49 2.14 -13.69
CA GLU A 119 -4.61 3.50 -14.27
C GLU A 119 -3.42 4.44 -13.98
N LYS A 120 -2.37 3.92 -13.35
CA LYS A 120 -1.16 4.66 -13.06
C LYS A 120 -1.41 5.99 -12.31
N PHE A 121 -2.38 6.00 -11.39
CA PHE A 121 -2.73 7.21 -10.63
C PHE A 121 -1.58 7.70 -9.75
N TYR A 122 -0.82 6.77 -9.20
CA TYR A 122 0.33 7.05 -8.35
C TYR A 122 1.44 7.72 -9.15
N GLU A 123 1.79 7.23 -10.35
CA GLU A 123 2.78 7.88 -11.21
C GLU A 123 2.37 9.31 -11.57
N LYS A 124 1.11 9.51 -11.98
CA LYS A 124 0.59 10.86 -12.30
C LYS A 124 0.60 11.81 -11.10
N ALA A 125 0.47 11.29 -9.87
CA ALA A 125 0.58 12.07 -8.64
C ALA A 125 2.04 12.42 -8.31
N LEU A 126 2.97 11.49 -8.54
CA LEU A 126 4.41 11.73 -8.39
C LEU A 126 4.93 12.71 -9.45
N GLU A 127 4.51 12.61 -10.71
CA GLU A 127 4.89 13.59 -11.75
C GLU A 127 4.53 15.03 -11.37
N ARG A 128 3.40 15.23 -10.68
CA ARG A 128 2.99 16.55 -10.15
C ARG A 128 3.94 17.09 -9.09
N LEU A 129 4.65 16.22 -8.38
CA LEU A 129 5.70 16.58 -7.44
C LEU A 129 7.01 16.98 -8.12
N SER A 130 7.03 17.11 -9.46
CA SER A 130 8.26 17.23 -10.24
C SER A 130 9.21 16.05 -10.05
N ILE A 131 8.68 14.93 -9.58
CA ILE A 131 9.38 13.66 -9.47
C ILE A 131 9.18 12.97 -10.80
N LYS A 132 10.24 12.89 -11.61
CA LYS A 132 10.18 12.15 -12.88
C LYS A 132 10.20 10.66 -12.56
N VAL A 133 9.06 10.00 -12.72
CA VAL A 133 8.97 8.55 -12.61
C VAL A 133 9.45 7.93 -13.91
N ILE A 134 10.49 7.10 -13.82
CA ILE A 134 11.06 6.38 -14.95
C ILE A 134 10.67 4.90 -14.80
N ASP A 135 10.13 4.32 -15.86
CA ASP A 135 9.79 2.90 -15.93
C ASP A 135 11.04 2.11 -16.32
N VAL A 136 11.45 1.15 -15.50
CA VAL A 136 12.66 0.34 -15.71
C VAL A 136 12.52 -0.56 -16.94
N ASN A 137 11.28 -0.92 -17.30
CA ASN A 137 11.01 -1.81 -18.43
C ASN A 137 10.84 -1.07 -19.77
N ASP A 138 11.02 0.25 -19.81
CA ASP A 138 10.92 1.06 -21.03
C ASP A 138 12.30 1.33 -21.59
N ALA A 139 12.61 0.68 -22.73
CA ALA A 139 13.91 0.75 -23.43
C ALA A 139 14.35 2.19 -23.79
N ASN A 140 13.43 3.15 -23.85
CA ASN A 140 13.80 4.55 -24.06
C ASN A 140 14.56 5.15 -22.85
N ASN A 141 14.52 4.49 -21.70
CA ASN A 141 15.09 4.96 -20.44
C ASN A 141 16.40 4.28 -20.06
N ASP A 142 16.95 3.37 -20.87
CA ASP A 142 18.20 2.63 -20.56
C ASP A 142 19.34 3.59 -20.17
N HIS A 143 19.50 4.68 -20.92
CA HIS A 143 20.48 5.74 -20.64
C HIS A 143 20.26 6.51 -19.32
N LEU A 144 19.05 6.46 -18.76
CA LEU A 144 18.74 7.01 -17.44
C LEU A 144 18.99 5.96 -16.35
N ILE A 145 18.67 4.69 -16.61
CA ILE A 145 18.91 3.57 -15.69
C ILE A 145 20.39 3.43 -15.37
N GLU A 146 21.27 3.60 -16.36
CA GLU A 146 22.73 3.62 -16.17
C GLU A 146 23.21 4.62 -15.11
N LYS A 147 22.45 5.71 -14.87
CA LYS A 147 22.81 6.72 -13.86
C LYS A 147 22.52 6.32 -12.43
N PHE A 148 21.71 5.29 -12.21
CA PHE A 148 21.31 4.92 -10.86
C PHE A 148 22.36 4.04 -10.16
N ASP A 149 23.28 3.39 -10.90
CA ASP A 149 24.35 2.51 -10.35
C ASP A 149 23.83 1.58 -9.22
N MET A 150 22.67 0.98 -9.44
CA MET A 150 22.01 0.10 -8.45
C MET A 150 22.18 -1.35 -8.85
N ASN A 151 22.44 -2.19 -7.86
CA ASN A 151 22.45 -3.63 -8.04
C ASN A 151 21.02 -4.15 -7.98
N TYR A 152 20.58 -4.80 -9.07
CA TYR A 152 19.27 -5.42 -9.18
C TYR A 152 19.37 -6.94 -9.09
N ASP A 153 18.34 -7.56 -8.52
CA ASP A 153 18.12 -9.00 -8.63
C ASP A 153 17.10 -9.26 -9.74
N ASP A 154 17.60 -9.64 -10.92
CA ASP A 154 16.79 -9.87 -12.12
C ASP A 154 15.78 -11.02 -11.95
N ASN A 155 16.02 -11.98 -11.04
CA ASN A 155 15.12 -13.12 -10.87
C ASN A 155 13.83 -12.76 -10.13
N LEU A 156 13.91 -11.79 -9.22
CA LEU A 156 12.80 -11.36 -8.37
C LEU A 156 12.32 -9.94 -8.69
N GLU A 157 12.92 -9.32 -9.71
CA GLU A 157 12.64 -7.96 -10.16
C GLU A 157 12.68 -6.96 -9.01
N CYS A 158 13.67 -7.07 -8.10
CA CYS A 158 13.78 -6.22 -6.92
C CYS A 158 15.17 -5.61 -6.71
N LEU A 159 15.22 -4.56 -5.89
CA LEU A 159 16.51 -4.01 -5.43
C LEU A 159 17.27 -5.07 -4.65
N SER A 160 18.55 -5.29 -4.96
CA SER A 160 19.34 -6.40 -4.39
C SER A 160 19.39 -6.42 -2.86
N TRP A 161 19.39 -5.23 -2.24
CA TRP A 161 19.44 -5.09 -0.78
C TRP A 161 18.10 -5.36 -0.09
N ALA A 162 17.02 -5.64 -0.82
CA ALA A 162 15.75 -6.12 -0.25
C ALA A 162 15.96 -7.42 0.57
N HIS A 163 16.86 -8.29 0.12
CA HIS A 163 17.24 -9.52 0.84
C HIS A 163 18.07 -9.27 2.11
N SER A 164 18.67 -8.09 2.21
CA SER A 164 19.62 -7.74 3.27
C SER A 164 19.27 -6.40 3.90
N LEU A 165 17.98 -6.14 4.12
CA LEU A 165 17.49 -4.94 4.81
C LEU A 165 18.22 -4.78 6.14
N PRO A 166 19.11 -3.78 6.30
CA PRO A 166 20.01 -3.73 7.43
C PRO A 166 19.22 -3.56 8.73
N ALA A 167 19.43 -4.50 9.65
CA ALA A 167 18.97 -4.48 11.05
C ALA A 167 17.49 -4.04 11.28
N THR A 168 16.59 -4.37 10.34
CA THR A 168 15.15 -4.13 10.55
C THR A 168 14.60 -5.18 11.53
N SER A 169 14.55 -4.87 12.82
CA SER A 169 14.13 -5.84 13.86
C SER A 169 12.72 -6.43 13.71
N TRP A 170 11.93 -5.95 12.74
CA TRP A 170 10.60 -6.45 12.45
C TRP A 170 10.48 -7.30 11.19
N ILE A 171 11.49 -7.28 10.32
CA ILE A 171 11.63 -8.26 9.25
C ILE A 171 12.68 -9.24 9.76
N PRO A 172 12.28 -10.46 10.15
CA PRO A 172 13.22 -11.47 10.58
C PRO A 172 14.29 -11.73 9.52
N TYR A 173 15.48 -12.15 9.96
CA TYR A 173 16.61 -12.43 9.05
C TYR A 173 16.33 -13.59 8.09
N ASP A 174 15.39 -14.47 8.45
CA ASP A 174 14.92 -15.62 7.67
C ASP A 174 13.69 -15.29 6.81
N ALA A 175 13.24 -14.03 6.79
CA ALA A 175 12.16 -13.62 5.92
C ALA A 175 12.58 -13.65 4.45
N THR A 176 11.69 -14.14 3.60
CA THR A 176 11.88 -14.16 2.15
C THR A 176 11.06 -13.07 1.49
N VAL A 177 11.54 -12.54 0.38
CA VAL A 177 10.73 -11.69 -0.51
C VAL A 177 9.62 -12.55 -1.11
N TYR A 178 8.37 -12.30 -0.72
CA TYR A 178 7.19 -13.02 -1.22
C TYR A 178 6.71 -12.44 -2.55
N THR A 179 6.59 -11.11 -2.61
CA THR A 179 6.27 -10.37 -3.84
C THR A 179 6.97 -9.03 -3.81
N ALA A 180 7.52 -8.63 -4.96
CA ALA A 180 8.05 -7.31 -5.19
C ALA A 180 7.10 -6.51 -6.09
N GLY A 181 6.80 -5.26 -5.71
CA GLY A 181 6.02 -4.35 -6.54
C GLY A 181 6.86 -3.78 -7.68
N LYS A 182 6.29 -2.86 -8.46
CA LYS A 182 7.04 -2.14 -9.49
C LYS A 182 8.19 -1.32 -8.88
N ILE A 183 9.36 -1.34 -9.52
CA ILE A 183 10.45 -0.41 -9.21
C ILE A 183 10.15 0.93 -9.87
N PHE A 184 10.22 1.98 -9.08
CA PHE A 184 10.08 3.34 -9.54
C PHE A 184 11.42 4.05 -9.42
N LEU A 185 11.88 4.58 -10.54
CA LEU A 185 13.07 5.42 -10.60
C LEU A 185 12.65 6.88 -10.56
N ILE A 186 13.32 7.66 -9.72
CA ILE A 186 13.06 9.06 -9.43
C ILE A 186 14.35 9.84 -9.61
N MET A 187 14.27 10.92 -10.37
CA MET A 187 15.26 12.01 -10.28
C MET A 187 14.71 13.10 -9.39
N ASP A 188 15.42 13.45 -8.32
CA ASP A 188 15.03 14.58 -7.48
C ASP A 188 15.39 15.93 -8.12
N LYS A 189 14.99 17.03 -7.47
CA LYS A 189 15.24 18.40 -7.93
C LYS A 189 16.73 18.79 -7.99
N TYR A 190 17.61 18.03 -7.34
CA TYR A 190 19.07 18.20 -7.36
C TYR A 190 19.74 17.22 -8.32
N ASN A 191 18.95 16.49 -9.12
CA ASN A 191 19.42 15.49 -10.05
C ASN A 191 20.14 14.31 -9.36
N ASN A 192 19.80 14.00 -8.10
CA ASN A 192 20.18 12.75 -7.46
C ASN A 192 19.24 11.63 -7.92
N PRO A 193 19.78 10.46 -8.30
CA PRO A 193 18.99 9.28 -8.61
C PRO A 193 18.48 8.60 -7.34
N TRP A 194 17.22 8.18 -7.37
CA TRP A 194 16.54 7.41 -6.34
C TRP A 194 15.71 6.29 -6.95
N ALA A 195 15.83 5.06 -6.48
CA ALA A 195 14.81 4.04 -6.67
C ALA A 195 13.98 3.86 -5.41
N PHE A 196 12.74 3.47 -5.60
CA PHE A 196 11.96 2.88 -4.54
C PHE A 196 11.07 1.76 -5.04
N GLN A 197 10.72 0.86 -4.12
CA GLN A 197 9.89 -0.29 -4.41
C GLN A 197 9.14 -0.69 -3.14
N ASN A 198 7.90 -1.17 -3.29
CA ASN A 198 7.18 -1.83 -2.20
C ASN A 198 7.48 -3.34 -2.24
N ILE A 199 7.90 -3.89 -1.11
CA ILE A 199 8.21 -5.31 -0.96
C ILE A 199 7.31 -5.91 0.12
N LYS A 200 6.76 -7.08 -0.18
CA LYS A 200 6.08 -7.93 0.79
C LYS A 200 7.01 -9.07 1.18
N TYR A 201 7.32 -9.15 2.47
CA TYR A 201 8.09 -10.22 3.08
C TYR A 201 7.17 -11.28 3.66
N SER A 202 7.60 -12.54 3.59
CA SER A 202 6.96 -13.66 4.29
C SER A 202 7.94 -14.35 5.22
N TYR A 203 7.47 -14.76 6.39
CA TYR A 203 8.24 -15.60 7.31
C TYR A 203 7.31 -16.46 8.15
N THR A 204 7.82 -17.59 8.63
CA THR A 204 7.10 -18.50 9.51
C THR A 204 7.54 -18.29 10.95
N LYS A 205 6.60 -18.27 11.91
CA LYS A 205 6.94 -18.39 13.33
C LYS A 205 6.14 -19.50 13.99
N LYS A 206 6.81 -20.21 14.90
CA LYS A 206 6.13 -21.09 15.86
C LYS A 206 5.48 -20.22 16.92
N ILE A 207 4.18 -20.36 17.10
CA ILE A 207 3.41 -19.68 18.13
C ILE A 207 2.76 -20.73 19.00
N ARG A 208 2.86 -20.55 20.32
CA ARG A 208 2.12 -21.38 21.26
C ARG A 208 0.65 -20.93 21.29
N ASN A 209 -0.27 -21.82 20.99
CA ASN A 209 -1.70 -21.54 21.10
C ASN A 209 -2.14 -21.48 22.57
N LEU A 210 -3.40 -21.09 22.82
CA LEU A 210 -3.95 -21.00 24.18
C LEU A 210 -4.00 -22.35 24.90
N SER A 211 -4.02 -23.47 24.17
CA SER A 211 -3.94 -24.84 24.70
C SER A 211 -2.51 -25.32 24.98
N GLY A 212 -1.48 -24.52 24.68
CA GLY A 212 -0.08 -24.84 24.95
C GLY A 212 0.64 -25.61 23.84
N GLU A 213 -0.04 -25.95 22.74
CA GLU A 213 0.53 -26.62 21.56
C GLU A 213 1.24 -25.60 20.66
N GLU A 214 2.28 -26.04 19.97
CA GLU A 214 2.99 -25.24 18.98
C GLU A 214 2.29 -25.32 17.63
N ASP A 215 1.89 -24.17 17.10
CA ASP A 215 1.37 -24.04 15.74
C ASP A 215 2.37 -23.22 14.90
N THR A 216 2.49 -23.54 13.62
CA THR A 216 3.32 -22.78 12.68
C THR A 216 2.43 -21.83 11.92
N LYS A 217 2.73 -20.54 12.01
CA LYS A 217 1.94 -19.51 11.36
C LYS A 217 2.79 -18.69 10.40
N ASP A 218 2.22 -18.49 9.21
CA ASP A 218 2.77 -17.57 8.20
C ASP A 218 2.44 -16.13 8.57
N PHE A 219 3.46 -15.29 8.47
CA PHE A 219 3.36 -13.85 8.65
C PHE A 219 3.76 -13.14 7.36
N PHE A 220 3.07 -12.03 7.10
CA PHE A 220 3.37 -11.15 5.98
C PHE A 220 3.57 -9.73 6.49
N GLU A 221 4.68 -9.11 6.07
CA GLU A 221 5.02 -7.74 6.41
C GLU A 221 5.35 -6.97 5.13
N TYR A 222 5.10 -5.67 5.15
CA TYR A 222 5.38 -4.79 4.02
C TYR A 222 6.50 -3.81 4.39
N ALA A 223 7.34 -3.48 3.41
CA ALA A 223 8.24 -2.36 3.49
C ALA A 223 8.30 -1.64 2.14
N THR A 224 8.26 -0.31 2.18
CA THR A 224 8.69 0.48 1.03
C THR A 224 10.16 0.79 1.23
N ILE A 225 10.99 0.27 0.34
CA ILE A 225 12.44 0.44 0.36
C ILE A 225 12.84 1.51 -0.66
N PHE A 226 13.88 2.27 -0.32
CA PHE A 226 14.43 3.37 -1.10
C PHE A 226 15.94 3.23 -1.18
N GLU A 227 16.49 3.37 -2.38
CA GLU A 227 17.92 3.44 -2.64
C GLU A 227 18.21 4.71 -3.43
N GLY A 228 19.30 5.40 -3.14
CA GLY A 228 19.68 6.57 -3.91
C GLY A 228 21.13 6.94 -3.73
N ILE A 229 21.60 7.84 -4.59
CA ILE A 229 22.99 8.30 -4.59
C ILE A 229 23.01 9.82 -4.52
N LEU A 230 23.63 10.36 -3.48
CA LEU A 230 23.78 11.80 -3.31
C LEU A 230 24.99 12.30 -4.09
N LEU A 231 24.77 12.63 -5.37
CA LEU A 231 25.83 13.06 -6.30
C LEU A 231 26.47 14.38 -5.90
N SER A 232 25.73 15.25 -5.21
CA SER A 232 26.20 16.54 -4.72
C SER A 232 27.04 16.48 -3.45
N SER A 233 27.00 15.35 -2.71
CA SER A 233 27.82 15.18 -1.52
C SER A 233 29.28 14.91 -1.90
N PRO A 234 30.28 15.50 -1.22
CA PRO A 234 31.68 15.14 -1.44
C PRO A 234 31.84 13.64 -1.28
N LYS A 235 32.69 12.99 -2.11
CA LYS A 235 33.12 11.60 -1.88
C LYS A 235 33.97 11.54 -0.62
N THR A 236 33.35 11.67 0.56
CA THR A 236 34.00 11.37 1.82
C THR A 236 34.25 9.87 1.80
N LYS A 237 35.53 9.50 1.83
CA LYS A 237 35.88 8.11 2.07
C LYS A 237 35.54 7.87 3.54
N ASP A 238 34.48 7.09 3.75
CA ASP A 238 34.20 6.39 5.01
C ASP A 238 33.34 7.14 6.04
N PHE A 239 32.46 8.06 5.62
CA PHE A 239 31.38 8.53 6.49
C PHE A 239 30.15 7.63 6.38
N THR A 240 29.66 7.15 7.52
CA THR A 240 28.45 6.34 7.62
C THR A 240 27.52 6.92 8.67
N LEU A 241 26.22 7.00 8.35
CA LEU A 241 25.20 7.56 9.22
C LEU A 241 23.90 6.77 9.14
N ALA A 242 23.43 6.26 10.26
CA ALA A 242 22.13 5.62 10.39
C ALA A 242 21.19 6.46 11.27
N LEU A 243 19.95 6.69 10.78
CA LEU A 243 18.94 7.50 11.48
C LEU A 243 17.57 6.83 11.44
N GLY A 244 16.72 7.15 12.42
CA GLY A 244 15.33 6.70 12.52
C GLY A 244 15.07 5.79 13.73
N GLU A 245 13.79 5.57 14.02
CA GLU A 245 13.35 4.76 15.17
C GLU A 245 13.90 3.32 15.10
N ARG A 246 14.14 2.84 13.88
CA ARG A 246 14.72 1.53 13.58
C ARG A 246 15.69 1.63 12.40
N CYS A 247 16.82 2.29 12.65
CA CYS A 247 17.88 2.50 11.68
C CYS A 247 18.72 1.24 11.41
N GLY A 248 19.40 1.21 10.27
CA GLY A 248 20.18 0.05 9.80
C GLY A 248 21.57 0.08 10.37
N LEU A 249 21.73 -0.51 11.54
CA LEU A 249 23.00 -0.57 12.23
C LEU A 249 23.95 -1.56 11.54
N SER A 250 25.19 -1.15 11.33
CA SER A 250 26.30 -2.04 10.98
C SER A 250 27.14 -2.33 12.22
N SER A 251 27.88 -3.44 12.23
CA SER A 251 28.74 -3.85 13.36
C SER A 251 29.84 -2.84 13.70
N HIS A 252 30.14 -1.90 12.80
CA HIS A 252 31.18 -0.87 12.96
C HIS A 252 30.62 0.47 13.46
N MET A 253 29.29 0.62 13.56
CA MET A 253 28.65 1.79 14.13
C MET A 253 28.58 1.66 15.66
N HIS A 254 29.33 2.52 16.37
CA HIS A 254 29.51 2.37 17.81
C HIS A 254 28.91 3.48 18.67
N SER A 255 28.63 4.68 18.14
CA SER A 255 28.08 5.79 18.93
C SER A 255 26.60 6.03 18.64
N ASN A 256 25.79 6.17 19.69
CA ASN A 256 24.55 6.95 19.62
C ASN A 256 24.98 8.39 19.93
N VAL A 257 24.98 9.28 18.93
CA VAL A 257 25.53 10.64 19.11
C VAL A 257 24.58 11.48 19.95
N ASP A 258 25.10 12.06 21.03
CA ASP A 258 24.34 12.89 21.96
C ASP A 258 24.26 14.34 21.46
N PHE A 259 23.20 14.64 20.72
CA PHE A 259 22.89 16.01 20.30
C PHE A 259 22.34 16.88 21.43
N GLU A 260 22.51 18.20 21.30
CA GLU A 260 21.88 19.19 22.19
C GLU A 260 20.35 19.06 22.22
N ASP A 261 19.73 18.80 21.06
CA ASP A 261 18.31 18.45 20.99
C ASP A 261 18.08 16.99 21.39
N LYS A 262 17.80 16.78 22.68
CA LYS A 262 17.51 15.46 23.25
C LYS A 262 16.29 14.80 22.62
N GLN A 263 15.31 15.56 22.12
CA GLN A 263 14.13 15.00 21.49
C GLN A 263 14.48 14.45 20.11
N PHE A 264 15.28 15.18 19.33
CA PHE A 264 15.85 14.69 18.08
C PHE A 264 16.65 13.41 18.31
N ALA A 265 17.61 13.40 19.26
CA ALA A 265 18.43 12.23 19.56
C ALA A 265 17.58 11.01 19.97
N LYS A 266 16.52 11.22 20.75
CA LYS A 266 15.59 10.16 21.18
C LYS A 266 14.80 9.54 20.01
N ILE A 267 14.34 10.38 19.08
CA ILE A 267 13.53 9.95 17.93
C ILE A 267 14.41 9.30 16.88
N MET A 268 15.50 9.96 16.50
CA MET A 268 16.33 9.59 15.36
C MET A 268 17.43 8.62 15.70
N ARG A 269 17.84 8.51 16.98
CA ARG A 269 18.87 7.57 17.45
C ARG A 269 20.06 7.51 16.49
N PRO A 270 20.75 8.63 16.29
CA PRO A 270 21.77 8.76 15.26
C PRO A 270 22.97 7.88 15.59
N HIS A 271 23.35 7.00 14.65
CA HIS A 271 24.58 6.22 14.75
C HIS A 271 25.53 6.55 13.61
N THR A 272 26.81 6.74 13.94
CA THR A 272 27.83 7.12 12.95
C THR A 272 29.22 6.65 13.37
N ASP A 273 30.14 6.62 12.41
CA ASP A 273 31.59 6.49 12.59
C ASP A 273 32.32 7.86 12.57
N GLY A 274 31.63 8.94 12.18
CA GLY A 274 32.16 10.31 12.09
C GLY A 274 31.38 11.30 12.96
N GLU A 275 31.67 11.34 14.27
CA GLU A 275 30.95 12.20 15.22
C GLU A 275 31.06 13.70 14.90
N LEU A 276 32.22 14.18 14.43
CA LEU A 276 32.35 15.59 14.04
C LEU A 276 31.55 15.92 12.76
N ASP A 277 31.47 14.98 11.83
CA ASP A 277 30.77 15.17 10.56
C ASP A 277 29.26 15.27 10.78
N ILE A 278 28.70 14.45 11.67
CA ILE A 278 27.26 14.49 11.94
C ILE A 278 26.83 15.81 12.62
N TYR A 279 27.66 16.44 13.46
CA TYR A 279 27.37 17.79 14.01
C TYR A 279 27.39 18.87 12.94
N ASN A 280 28.22 18.71 11.89
CA ASN A 280 28.22 19.62 10.74
C ASN A 280 26.99 19.43 9.84
N ILE A 281 26.46 18.20 9.77
CA ILE A 281 25.26 17.87 9.01
C ILE A 281 24.00 18.33 9.77
N TYR A 282 23.86 17.95 11.04
CA TYR A 282 22.68 18.24 11.87
C TYR A 282 22.94 19.38 12.85
N GLN A 283 22.91 20.60 12.32
CA GLN A 283 22.84 21.82 13.14
C GLN A 283 21.45 21.97 13.80
N PRO A 284 21.32 22.80 14.87
CA PRO A 284 20.07 22.95 15.63
C PRO A 284 18.80 23.12 14.78
N TYR A 285 18.86 23.98 13.76
CA TYR A 285 17.71 24.20 12.87
C TYR A 285 17.36 22.98 12.01
N ALA A 286 18.36 22.22 11.54
CA ALA A 286 18.12 20.99 10.78
C ALA A 286 17.49 19.90 11.67
N MET A 287 17.91 19.81 12.93
CA MET A 287 17.31 18.90 13.92
C MET A 287 15.84 19.24 14.18
N GLU A 288 15.53 20.52 14.38
CA GLU A 288 14.16 21.00 14.59
C GLU A 288 13.27 20.66 13.39
N VAL A 289 13.69 21.02 12.17
CA VAL A 289 12.93 20.75 10.94
C VAL A 289 12.74 19.25 10.73
N THR A 290 13.75 18.43 11.04
CA THR A 290 13.67 16.97 10.94
C THR A 290 12.65 16.37 11.92
N ARG A 291 12.61 16.88 13.15
CA ARG A 291 11.63 16.48 14.15
C ARG A 291 10.21 16.87 13.75
N GLU A 292 10.01 18.11 13.30
CA GLU A 292 8.70 18.57 12.83
C GLU A 292 8.21 17.72 11.65
N HIS A 293 9.08 17.48 10.67
CA HIS A 293 8.76 16.67 9.50
C HIS A 293 8.41 15.23 9.89
N TRP A 294 9.10 14.65 10.86
CA TRP A 294 8.78 13.33 11.41
C TRP A 294 7.38 13.26 12.02
N GLU A 295 7.04 14.23 12.87
CA GLU A 295 5.75 14.24 13.58
C GLU A 295 4.55 14.33 12.63
N GLN A 296 4.71 14.96 11.46
CA GLN A 296 3.64 15.10 10.46
C GLN A 296 3.16 13.78 9.86
N TYR A 297 4.08 12.82 9.62
CA TYR A 297 3.75 11.58 8.91
C TYR A 297 3.73 10.33 9.81
N LYS A 298 4.07 10.47 11.10
CA LYS A 298 4.08 9.39 12.09
C LYS A 298 2.78 8.58 12.17
N LYS A 299 1.63 9.15 11.83
CA LYS A 299 0.34 8.43 11.84
C LYS A 299 0.20 7.42 10.68
N HIS A 300 0.96 7.60 9.61
CA HIS A 300 0.87 6.82 8.38
C HIS A 300 2.00 5.79 8.25
N SER A 301 3.14 6.03 8.92
CA SER A 301 4.28 5.11 9.04
C SER A 301 4.36 4.49 10.43
N LYS A 302 4.57 3.17 10.52
CA LYS A 302 4.83 2.50 11.80
C LYS A 302 6.26 2.72 12.26
N TRP A 303 7.21 2.59 11.34
CA TRP A 303 8.64 2.74 11.59
C TRP A 303 9.35 3.23 10.33
N PHE A 304 10.49 3.89 10.55
CA PHE A 304 11.37 4.40 9.51
C PHE A 304 12.82 4.17 9.92
N GLY A 305 13.66 3.98 8.91
CA GLY A 305 15.10 3.93 9.08
C GLY A 305 15.81 4.37 7.82
N THR A 306 17.00 4.92 8.01
CA THR A 306 17.96 5.23 6.96
C THR A 306 19.34 4.71 7.34
N LEU A 307 20.13 4.49 6.29
CA LEU A 307 21.54 4.20 6.31
C LEU A 307 22.16 4.94 5.14
N LEU A 308 22.96 5.95 5.45
CA LEU A 308 23.88 6.59 4.53
C LEU A 308 25.24 5.92 4.69
N GLU A 309 25.78 5.40 3.60
CA GLU A 309 27.13 4.87 3.52
C GLU A 309 27.85 5.57 2.37
N LYS A 310 28.80 6.44 2.69
CA LYS A 310 29.46 7.34 1.73
C LYS A 310 28.42 8.22 1.02
N GLN A 311 28.15 7.98 -0.27
CA GLN A 311 27.15 8.70 -1.05
C GLN A 311 25.84 7.91 -1.20
N ASN A 312 25.85 6.62 -0.85
CA ASN A 312 24.72 5.72 -1.04
C ASN A 312 23.76 5.84 0.13
N VAL A 313 22.49 6.05 -0.16
CA VAL A 313 21.43 6.11 0.83
C VAL A 313 20.53 4.92 0.65
N LYS A 314 20.32 4.18 1.73
CA LYS A 314 19.29 3.16 1.85
C LYS A 314 18.29 3.64 2.90
N ALA A 315 17.01 3.65 2.58
CA ALA A 315 15.97 4.04 3.51
C ALA A 315 14.76 3.13 3.38
N TRP A 316 13.97 3.00 4.45
CA TRP A 316 12.76 2.19 4.42
C TRP A 316 11.67 2.76 5.31
N ILE A 317 10.43 2.48 4.92
CA ILE A 317 9.24 2.72 5.71
C ILE A 317 8.53 1.39 5.92
N ARG A 318 8.11 1.11 7.16
CA ARG A 318 7.07 0.12 7.43
C ARG A 318 5.71 0.81 7.35
N PRO A 319 4.94 0.63 6.27
CA PRO A 319 3.65 1.26 6.17
C PRO A 319 2.64 0.67 7.15
N SER A 320 1.60 1.45 7.42
CA SER A 320 0.42 0.99 8.15
C SER A 320 -0.48 0.08 7.29
N GLY A 321 -0.35 0.11 5.97
CA GLY A 321 -1.07 -0.72 4.98
C GLY A 321 -0.25 -0.97 3.71
N ASN A 322 -0.89 -1.34 2.60
CA ASN A 322 -0.19 -1.43 1.31
C ASN A 322 -0.01 -0.01 0.76
N ILE A 323 1.21 0.38 0.37
CA ILE A 323 1.46 1.64 -0.35
C ILE A 323 1.47 1.35 -1.86
N PHE A 324 0.95 2.27 -2.67
CA PHE A 324 0.90 2.19 -4.14
C PHE A 324 -0.01 1.08 -4.67
N GLU A 325 -0.85 0.54 -3.81
CA GLU A 325 -1.93 -0.35 -4.17
C GLU A 325 -3.18 0.10 -3.46
N TYR A 326 -4.25 0.27 -4.21
CA TYR A 326 -5.55 0.48 -3.60
C TYR A 326 -5.95 -0.76 -2.81
N ASN A 327 -6.15 -0.67 -1.49
CA ASN A 327 -6.48 -1.84 -0.66
C ASN A 327 -7.67 -1.61 0.29
N ASN A 328 -8.53 -0.62 0.01
CA ASN A 328 -9.70 -0.39 0.84
C ASN A 328 -10.70 -1.56 0.74
N SER A 329 -10.88 -2.28 1.85
CA SER A 329 -11.79 -3.42 1.97
C SER A 329 -13.26 -3.02 2.20
N ASN A 330 -13.53 -1.76 2.51
CA ASN A 330 -14.84 -1.31 2.95
C ASN A 330 -15.84 -1.18 1.80
N MET A 331 -17.10 -1.56 2.06
CA MET A 331 -18.19 -1.30 1.12
C MET A 331 -18.41 0.21 0.98
N PHE A 332 -18.25 0.72 -0.23
CA PHE A 332 -18.55 2.11 -0.52
C PHE A 332 -20.06 2.35 -0.49
N LYS A 333 -20.48 3.30 0.34
CA LYS A 333 -21.89 3.69 0.44
C LYS A 333 -22.33 4.50 -0.78
N SER A 334 -21.41 5.26 -1.39
CA SER A 334 -21.69 6.04 -2.59
C SER A 334 -20.50 6.16 -3.53
N LYS A 335 -20.78 6.59 -4.76
CA LYS A 335 -19.75 6.95 -5.76
C LYS A 335 -18.85 8.08 -5.28
N LYS A 336 -19.40 9.05 -4.53
CA LYS A 336 -18.63 10.14 -3.94
C LYS A 336 -17.61 9.60 -2.95
N ASP A 337 -18.01 8.63 -2.13
CA ASP A 337 -17.12 7.99 -1.16
C ASP A 337 -16.00 7.19 -1.84
N LYS A 338 -16.32 6.50 -2.97
CA LYS A 338 -15.30 5.84 -3.81
C LYS A 338 -14.24 6.83 -4.28
N ILE A 339 -14.67 7.93 -4.89
CA ILE A 339 -13.77 8.95 -5.45
C ILE A 339 -12.91 9.54 -4.35
N GLU A 340 -13.50 9.91 -3.22
CA GLU A 340 -12.77 10.52 -2.11
C GLU A 340 -11.79 9.55 -1.46
N SER A 341 -12.18 8.28 -1.28
CA SER A 341 -11.29 7.25 -0.75
C SER A 341 -10.07 7.04 -1.63
N VAL A 342 -10.26 6.82 -2.94
CA VAL A 342 -9.14 6.60 -3.87
C VAL A 342 -8.26 7.84 -3.92
N THR A 343 -8.86 9.04 -4.00
CA THR A 343 -8.10 10.30 -4.06
C THR A 343 -7.19 10.47 -2.83
N ARG A 344 -7.74 10.21 -1.63
CA ARG A 344 -6.99 10.34 -0.38
C ARG A 344 -5.86 9.32 -0.28
N GLU A 345 -6.10 8.09 -0.69
CA GLU A 345 -5.10 7.02 -0.67
C GLU A 345 -3.95 7.32 -1.63
N VAL A 346 -4.25 7.70 -2.88
CA VAL A 346 -3.24 8.12 -3.87
C VAL A 346 -2.38 9.27 -3.37
N LEU A 347 -2.99 10.30 -2.77
CA LEU A 347 -2.25 11.44 -2.22
C LEU A 347 -1.42 11.07 -0.98
N SER A 348 -1.97 10.27 -0.07
CA SER A 348 -1.24 9.81 1.12
C SER A 348 0.00 8.99 0.76
N ASP A 349 -0.12 8.13 -0.25
CA ASP A 349 0.96 7.26 -0.72
C ASP A 349 2.01 8.06 -1.51
N ALA A 350 1.58 8.96 -2.41
CA ALA A 350 2.51 9.84 -3.11
C ALA A 350 3.27 10.76 -2.14
N TYR A 351 2.59 11.26 -1.10
CA TYR A 351 3.26 12.03 -0.04
C TYR A 351 4.26 11.20 0.75
N SER A 352 4.04 9.89 0.92
CA SER A 352 5.00 9.01 1.63
C SER A 352 6.39 9.03 0.98
N VAL A 353 6.44 9.00 -0.36
CA VAL A 353 7.68 9.07 -1.13
C VAL A 353 8.31 10.45 -1.02
N TYR A 354 7.52 11.51 -1.22
CA TYR A 354 7.99 12.87 -1.01
C TYR A 354 8.54 13.08 0.41
N TRP A 355 7.87 12.53 1.42
CA TRP A 355 8.24 12.63 2.81
C TRP A 355 9.61 12.01 3.07
N VAL A 356 9.90 10.81 2.55
CA VAL A 356 11.23 10.17 2.67
C VAL A 356 12.31 10.97 1.95
N LEU A 357 12.08 11.31 0.68
CA LEU A 357 13.07 12.01 -0.13
C LEU A 357 13.41 13.38 0.46
N SER A 358 12.39 14.13 0.91
CA SER A 358 12.59 15.41 1.56
C SER A 358 13.28 15.26 2.92
N PHE A 359 12.96 14.22 3.70
CA PHE A 359 13.59 13.94 4.99
C PHE A 359 15.11 13.82 4.86
N ILE A 360 15.58 13.03 3.88
CA ILE A 360 17.01 12.82 3.65
C ILE A 360 17.71 14.12 3.21
N GLN A 361 16.99 15.02 2.54
CA GLN A 361 17.53 16.29 2.05
C GLN A 361 17.48 17.44 3.08
N ILE A 362 16.86 17.26 4.26
CA ILE A 362 16.70 18.34 5.26
C ILE A 362 18.02 18.99 5.64
N PRO A 363 19.09 18.24 6.00
CA PRO A 363 20.33 18.81 6.53
C PRO A 363 21.07 19.77 5.58
N GLY A 364 20.62 19.93 4.33
CA GLY A 364 21.23 20.84 3.37
C GLY A 364 22.62 20.40 2.88
N TYR A 365 23.29 19.55 3.63
CA TYR A 365 24.56 18.90 3.33
C TYR A 365 24.45 17.93 2.15
N PHE A 366 23.26 17.34 1.97
CA PHE A 366 22.95 16.34 0.95
C PHE A 366 22.30 16.93 -0.31
N LYS A 367 22.40 18.26 -0.49
CA LYS A 367 21.80 19.01 -1.61
C LYS A 367 22.79 19.31 -2.71
#